data_AF-A0A5J5LYG0-F1
#
_entry.id   AF-A0A5J5LYG0-F1
#
_cell.length_a   1.000
_cell.length_b   1.000
_cell.length_c   1.000
_cell.angle_alpha   90.00
_cell.angle_beta   90.00
_cell.angle_gamma   90.00
#
_symmetry.space_group_name_H-M   'P 1'
#
loop_
_entity.id
_entity.type
_entity.pdbx_description
1 polymer ?
#
loop_
_entity_poly.entity_id
_entity_poly.type
_entity_poly.pdbx_seq_one_letter_code
_entity_poly.pdbx_strand_id
1 'polypeptide(L)'
;MKKLYPIITATSLVFIASLAGYHLPATGDRSPVKKIPVFIPDDTNVSLKNGTSLSGRLIKFDSQAKTIALGRESKTKEVAMKEIKQIEFQGKVIIKSGTLVIRGEGGSSNPKENRQRWQEPLQNFKIIDVNEGKAEVTLTSLDSPKIRGIERVALNSSYVVEEIKFNPSDKIEIQVNPH
;
A
#
# COMPACT_ATOMS: atom_id res chain seq x y z
N MET A 1 50.09 -64.75 11.50
CA MET A 1 50.63 -64.27 10.21
C MET A 1 49.53 -64.28 9.15
N LYS A 2 49.66 -63.40 8.16
CA LYS A 2 48.85 -63.19 6.93
C LYS A 2 47.63 -62.26 7.04
N LYS A 3 47.88 -61.02 6.58
CA LYS A 3 46.93 -60.01 6.12
C LYS A 3 46.17 -60.54 4.89
N LEU A 4 44.89 -60.19 4.77
CA LEU A 4 44.19 -60.05 3.48
C LEU A 4 42.92 -59.19 3.67
N TYR A 5 42.95 -57.99 3.11
CA TYR A 5 41.80 -57.28 2.51
C TYR A 5 42.18 -57.13 1.01
N PRO A 6 41.28 -56.74 0.07
CA PRO A 6 39.86 -56.39 0.15
C PRO A 6 39.01 -57.06 -0.98
N ILE A 7 37.68 -56.88 -1.00
CA ILE A 7 36.91 -56.71 -2.25
C ILE A 7 35.79 -55.71 -1.97
N ILE A 8 35.85 -54.56 -2.64
CA ILE A 8 34.80 -53.53 -2.67
C ILE A 8 33.88 -53.89 -3.83
N THR A 9 32.67 -54.33 -3.55
CA THR A 9 31.63 -54.52 -4.57
C THR A 9 30.78 -53.26 -4.62
N ALA A 10 31.01 -52.43 -5.64
CA ALA A 10 30.18 -51.26 -5.93
C ALA A 10 28.89 -51.73 -6.61
N THR A 11 27.77 -51.71 -5.88
CA THR A 11 26.45 -51.97 -6.45
C THR A 11 25.99 -50.71 -7.18
N SER A 12 26.04 -50.73 -8.51
CA SER A 12 25.45 -49.69 -9.36
C SER A 12 23.96 -49.53 -9.08
N LEU A 13 23.57 -48.35 -8.60
CA LEU A 13 22.17 -47.96 -8.52
C LEU A 13 21.72 -47.50 -9.92
N VAL A 14 20.91 -48.33 -10.58
CA VAL A 14 20.24 -47.96 -11.83
C VAL A 14 19.12 -46.98 -11.48
N PHE A 15 19.25 -45.72 -11.88
CA PHE A 15 18.15 -44.76 -11.84
C PHE A 15 17.16 -45.10 -12.96
N ILE A 16 16.02 -45.67 -12.60
CA ILE A 16 14.86 -45.76 -13.49
C ILE A 16 14.14 -44.41 -13.41
N ALA A 17 14.19 -43.64 -14.51
CA ALA A 17 13.39 -42.43 -14.67
C ALA A 17 11.92 -42.85 -14.88
N SER A 18 11.13 -42.91 -13.80
CA SER A 18 9.68 -42.97 -13.92
C SER A 18 9.12 -41.59 -14.23
N LEU A 19 8.59 -41.51 -15.45
CA LEU A 19 7.74 -40.48 -16.02
C LEU A 19 6.53 -40.22 -15.09
N ALA A 20 6.65 -39.28 -14.16
CA ALA A 20 5.53 -38.77 -13.37
C ALA A 20 5.16 -37.39 -13.90
N GLY A 21 3.88 -37.25 -14.26
CA GLY A 21 3.32 -36.17 -15.05
C GLY A 21 3.77 -34.78 -14.63
N TYR A 22 3.98 -33.94 -15.64
CA TYR A 22 4.08 -32.49 -15.50
C TYR A 22 2.86 -31.98 -14.73
N HIS A 23 3.02 -31.77 -13.42
CA HIS A 23 2.21 -30.78 -12.73
C HIS A 23 2.62 -29.44 -13.31
N LEU A 24 1.91 -29.02 -14.36
CA LEU A 24 1.81 -27.61 -14.68
C LEU A 24 1.41 -26.92 -13.36
N PRO A 25 2.20 -25.98 -12.83
CA PRO A 25 1.68 -25.15 -11.76
C PRO A 25 0.42 -24.52 -12.34
N ALA A 26 -0.71 -24.74 -11.69
CA ALA A 26 -1.90 -23.96 -11.97
C ALA A 26 -1.44 -22.51 -12.02
N THR A 27 -1.50 -21.91 -13.20
CA THR A 27 -1.44 -20.46 -13.37
C THR A 27 -2.67 -19.92 -12.67
N GLY A 28 -2.61 -19.92 -11.34
CA GLY A 28 -3.41 -19.04 -10.53
C GLY A 28 -3.13 -17.67 -11.10
N ASP A 29 -4.18 -17.06 -11.59
CA ASP A 29 -4.24 -15.70 -12.10
C ASP A 29 -3.84 -14.74 -10.96
N ARG A 30 -2.56 -14.76 -10.60
CA ARG A 30 -1.95 -13.75 -9.75
C ARG A 30 -1.82 -12.56 -10.67
N SER A 31 -2.89 -11.79 -10.74
CA SER A 31 -2.84 -10.41 -11.18
C SER A 31 -1.57 -9.81 -10.55
N PRO A 32 -0.62 -9.30 -11.35
CA PRO A 32 0.65 -8.85 -10.82
C PRO A 32 0.36 -7.86 -9.69
N VAL A 33 0.94 -8.08 -8.53
CA VAL A 33 0.84 -7.16 -7.39
C VAL A 33 1.37 -5.82 -7.86
N LYS A 34 0.49 -4.82 -8.04
CA LYS A 34 0.86 -3.54 -8.64
C LYS A 34 0.94 -2.44 -7.60
N LYS A 35 2.01 -1.66 -7.71
CA LYS A 35 2.31 -0.52 -6.86
C LYS A 35 1.93 0.76 -7.59
N ILE A 36 0.95 1.49 -7.07
CA ILE A 36 0.47 2.75 -7.62
C ILE A 36 1.03 3.90 -6.78
N PRO A 37 1.77 4.85 -7.38
CA PRO A 37 2.21 6.04 -6.67
C PRO A 37 1.00 6.93 -6.35
N VAL A 38 0.95 7.41 -5.12
CA VAL A 38 -0.05 8.37 -4.64
C VAL A 38 0.63 9.52 -3.90
N PHE A 39 -0.09 10.62 -3.75
CA PHE A 39 0.41 11.85 -3.16
C PHE A 39 -0.46 12.26 -1.98
N ILE A 40 0.17 12.56 -0.85
CA ILE A 40 -0.47 12.91 0.41
C ILE A 40 -0.30 14.42 0.65
N PRO A 41 -1.40 15.16 0.78
CA PRO A 41 -1.38 16.55 1.24
C PRO A 41 -0.64 16.78 2.56
N ASP A 42 -0.06 17.97 2.70
CA ASP A 42 0.80 18.34 3.83
C ASP A 42 0.05 18.58 5.15
N ASP A 43 -1.27 18.76 5.12
CA ASP A 43 -2.11 18.87 6.30
C ASP A 43 -3.07 17.68 6.41
N THR A 44 -3.16 17.14 7.62
CA THR A 44 -3.94 15.95 7.94
C THR A 44 -4.76 16.21 9.18
N ASN A 45 -6.05 15.89 9.13
CA ASN A 45 -6.94 15.87 10.28
C ASN A 45 -7.29 14.43 10.64
N VAL A 46 -6.97 14.02 11.86
CA VAL A 46 -7.23 12.69 12.39
C VAL A 46 -8.35 12.79 13.41
N SER A 47 -9.53 12.30 13.04
CA SER A 47 -10.65 12.16 13.95
C SER A 47 -10.48 10.89 14.79
N LEU A 48 -10.51 11.03 16.11
CA LEU A 48 -10.40 9.91 17.04
C LEU A 48 -11.78 9.40 17.46
N LYS A 49 -11.86 8.12 17.85
CA LYS A 49 -13.10 7.48 18.27
C LYS A 49 -13.69 8.07 19.56
N ASN A 50 -12.87 8.74 20.37
CA ASN A 50 -13.32 9.45 21.58
C ASN A 50 -13.93 10.83 21.29
N GLY A 51 -14.07 11.22 20.02
CA GLY A 51 -14.65 12.50 19.60
C GLY A 51 -13.67 13.66 19.51
N THR A 52 -12.41 13.48 19.93
CA THR A 52 -11.35 14.50 19.75
C THR A 52 -10.71 14.38 18.38
N SER A 53 -9.99 15.42 17.96
CA SER A 53 -9.23 15.43 16.71
C SER A 53 -7.79 15.89 16.93
N LEU A 54 -6.90 15.44 16.05
CA LEU A 54 -5.51 15.85 15.98
C LEU A 54 -5.23 16.35 14.56
N SER A 55 -4.41 17.39 14.45
CA SER A 55 -4.02 17.94 13.15
C SER A 55 -2.51 18.13 13.04
N GLY A 56 -1.99 17.92 11.84
CA GLY A 56 -0.58 18.04 11.50
C GLY A 56 -0.25 17.26 10.24
N ARG A 57 1.02 17.21 9.86
CA ARG A 57 1.48 16.43 8.72
C ARG A 57 1.59 14.96 9.09
N LEU A 58 1.05 14.05 8.28
CA LEU A 58 1.35 12.62 8.44
C LEU A 58 2.82 12.36 8.10
N ILE A 59 3.64 12.08 9.11
CA ILE A 59 5.09 11.85 8.95
C ILE A 59 5.49 10.38 9.11
N LYS A 60 4.63 9.55 9.68
CA LYS A 60 4.87 8.10 9.81
C LYS A 60 3.55 7.34 9.68
N PHE A 61 3.59 6.23 8.94
CA PHE A 61 2.54 5.22 8.88
C PHE A 61 3.18 3.85 9.10
N ASP A 62 2.98 3.27 10.27
CA ASP A 62 3.59 2.02 10.69
C ASP A 62 2.53 0.91 10.73
N SER A 63 2.48 0.12 9.65
CA SER A 63 1.51 -0.97 9.53
C SER A 63 1.80 -2.15 10.47
N GLN A 64 3.06 -2.32 10.91
CA GLN A 64 3.45 -3.39 11.82
C GLN A 64 3.12 -3.03 13.27
N ALA A 65 3.51 -1.83 13.71
CA ALA A 65 3.18 -1.31 15.03
C ALA A 65 1.70 -0.87 15.14
N LYS A 66 1.01 -0.73 14.01
CA LYS A 66 -0.35 -0.21 13.88
C LYS A 66 -0.48 1.18 14.48
N THR A 67 0.49 2.05 14.18
CA THR A 67 0.53 3.45 14.64
C THR A 67 0.77 4.42 13.48
N ILE A 68 0.32 5.66 13.67
CA ILE A 68 0.71 6.79 12.82
C ILE A 68 1.40 7.84 13.67
N ALA A 69 2.22 8.67 13.05
CA ALA A 69 2.74 9.87 13.71
C ALA A 69 2.39 11.12 12.90
N LEU A 70 1.88 12.13 13.61
CA LEU A 70 1.65 13.46 13.08
C LEU A 70 2.76 14.40 13.55
N GLY A 71 3.37 15.13 12.62
CA GLY A 71 4.33 16.19 12.89
C GLY A 71 3.66 17.55 12.74
N ARG A 72 3.84 18.43 13.73
CA ARG A 72 3.45 19.85 13.62
C ARG A 72 4.49 20.68 14.36
N GLU A 73 5.06 21.66 13.66
CA GLU A 73 6.21 22.43 14.16
C GLU A 73 7.35 21.49 14.59
N SER A 74 7.80 21.58 15.85
CA SER A 74 8.84 20.73 16.43
C SER A 74 8.29 19.59 17.29
N LYS A 75 6.98 19.32 17.22
CA LYS A 75 6.32 18.28 18.02
C LYS A 75 5.86 17.14 17.13
N THR A 76 6.08 15.92 17.62
CA THR A 76 5.53 14.69 17.03
C THR A 76 4.54 14.07 17.99
N LYS A 77 3.39 13.65 17.47
CA LYS A 77 2.38 12.91 18.22
C LYS A 77 2.11 11.57 17.54
N GLU A 78 2.42 10.49 18.23
CA GLU A 78 2.08 9.13 17.80
C GLU A 78 0.68 8.74 18.32
N VAL A 79 -0.06 8.02 17.49
CA VAL A 79 -1.44 7.58 17.75
C VAL A 79 -1.62 6.15 17.24
N ALA A 80 -2.28 5.31 18.04
CA ALA A 80 -2.60 3.95 17.63
C ALA A 80 -3.78 3.95 16.63
N MET A 81 -3.66 3.22 15.52
CA MET A 81 -4.69 3.15 14.47
C MET A 81 -6.04 2.67 15.01
N LYS A 82 -6.05 1.84 16.07
CA LYS A 82 -7.27 1.38 16.74
C LYS A 82 -8.10 2.52 17.34
N GLU A 83 -7.48 3.65 17.68
CA GLU A 83 -8.12 4.81 18.28
C GLU A 83 -8.66 5.79 17.24
N ILE A 84 -8.25 5.61 15.98
CA ILE A 84 -8.60 6.49 14.87
C ILE A 84 -9.93 6.06 14.29
N LYS A 85 -10.82 7.04 14.09
CA LYS A 85 -12.06 6.89 13.35
C LYS A 85 -11.80 7.09 11.84
N GLN A 86 -11.09 8.15 11.50
CA GLN A 86 -10.87 8.57 10.11
C GLN A 86 -9.66 9.51 10.03
N ILE A 87 -8.97 9.46 8.89
CA ILE A 87 -7.94 10.42 8.51
C ILE A 87 -8.41 11.15 7.26
N GLU A 88 -8.41 12.48 7.29
CA GLU A 88 -8.71 13.35 6.15
C GLU A 88 -7.48 14.18 5.79
N PHE A 89 -7.23 14.34 4.49
CA PHE A 89 -6.08 15.06 3.99
C PHE A 89 -6.51 16.33 3.23
N GLN A 90 -5.79 17.42 3.48
CA GLN A 90 -6.03 18.74 2.90
C GLN A 90 -4.73 19.52 2.76
N GLY A 91 -4.79 20.71 2.18
CA GLY A 91 -3.60 21.56 2.03
C GLY A 91 -2.91 21.35 0.69
N LYS A 92 -1.59 21.32 0.67
CA LYS A 92 -0.77 21.35 -0.55
C LYS A 92 -0.03 20.04 -0.75
N VAL A 93 0.20 19.70 -2.02
CA VAL A 93 1.06 18.57 -2.38
C VAL A 93 1.72 18.81 -3.73
N ILE A 94 2.99 18.41 -3.88
CA ILE A 94 3.72 18.51 -5.13
C ILE A 94 3.47 17.23 -5.93
N ILE A 95 2.80 17.37 -7.07
CA ILE A 95 2.48 16.28 -8.00
C ILE A 95 3.22 16.47 -9.33
N LYS A 96 3.07 15.54 -10.28
CA LYS A 96 3.77 15.59 -11.59
C LYS A 96 3.56 16.91 -12.35
N SER A 97 2.37 17.50 -12.27
CA SER A 97 2.01 18.75 -12.96
C SER A 97 2.44 20.02 -12.19
N GLY A 98 3.02 19.88 -10.99
CA GLY A 98 3.42 20.99 -10.13
C GLY A 98 2.78 20.93 -8.76
N THR A 99 2.70 22.07 -8.07
CA THR A 99 2.06 22.13 -6.76
C THR A 99 0.54 22.21 -6.90
N LEU A 100 -0.15 21.22 -6.34
CA LEU A 100 -1.60 21.20 -6.21
C LEU A 100 -2.00 21.75 -4.84
N VAL A 101 -3.05 22.58 -4.80
CA VAL A 101 -3.65 23.10 -3.57
C VAL A 101 -5.08 22.56 -3.44
N ILE A 102 -5.30 21.71 -2.46
CA ILE A 102 -6.59 21.16 -2.07
C ILE A 102 -7.12 21.97 -0.88
N ARG A 103 -8.20 22.74 -1.09
CA ARG A 103 -8.84 23.51 -0.03
C ARG A 103 -9.88 22.64 0.70
N GLY A 104 -9.75 22.56 2.03
CA GLY A 104 -10.76 21.94 2.90
C GLY A 104 -12.07 22.73 2.88
N GLU A 105 -13.18 22.00 3.05
CA GLU A 105 -14.59 22.41 3.09
C GLU A 105 -14.95 23.75 2.41
N GLY A 106 -15.23 23.68 1.09
CA GLY A 106 -15.89 24.75 0.34
C GLY A 106 -15.20 25.13 -0.97
N GLY A 107 -15.70 24.61 -2.10
CA GLY A 107 -15.46 25.22 -3.42
C GLY A 107 -15.31 24.26 -4.60
N SER A 108 -16.46 23.89 -5.21
CA SER A 108 -16.76 23.71 -6.66
C SER A 108 -15.74 23.01 -7.58
N SER A 109 -16.04 22.04 -8.44
CA SER A 109 -17.29 21.59 -9.10
C SER A 109 -17.13 20.10 -9.41
N ASN A 110 -18.10 19.27 -9.00
CA ASN A 110 -18.07 17.79 -9.01
C ASN A 110 -17.03 17.11 -8.10
N PRO A 111 -17.22 17.16 -6.76
CA PRO A 111 -16.43 16.38 -5.78
C PRO A 111 -16.64 14.85 -5.88
N LYS A 112 -17.16 14.33 -7.00
CA LYS A 112 -17.43 12.90 -7.21
C LYS A 112 -16.91 12.38 -8.55
N GLU A 113 -16.49 13.25 -9.47
CA GLU A 113 -15.95 12.77 -10.74
C GLU A 113 -14.60 12.12 -10.49
N ASN A 114 -14.50 10.83 -10.80
CA ASN A 114 -13.28 10.02 -10.78
C ASN A 114 -12.68 9.67 -9.40
N ARG A 115 -13.34 9.99 -8.29
CA ARG A 115 -12.94 9.47 -6.97
C ARG A 115 -12.99 7.95 -6.97
N GLN A 116 -11.91 7.35 -6.48
CA GLN A 116 -11.81 5.90 -6.32
C GLN A 116 -11.63 5.57 -4.84
N ARG A 117 -12.18 4.41 -4.44
CA ARG A 117 -11.95 3.82 -3.12
C ARG A 117 -11.23 2.50 -3.33
N TRP A 118 -10.07 2.36 -2.72
CA TRP A 118 -9.28 1.13 -2.76
C TRP A 118 -9.30 0.49 -1.39
N GLN A 119 -9.74 -0.77 -1.32
CA GLN A 119 -9.75 -1.54 -0.08
C GLN A 119 -8.57 -2.50 -0.09
N GLU A 120 -7.56 -2.23 0.72
CA GLU A 120 -6.33 -3.00 0.71
C GLU A 120 -5.91 -3.41 2.12
N PRO A 121 -5.12 -4.49 2.27
CA PRO A 121 -4.42 -4.78 3.51
C PRO A 121 -3.63 -3.56 4.01
N LEU A 122 -3.57 -3.37 5.32
CA LEU A 122 -2.89 -2.23 5.95
C LEU A 122 -1.44 -2.05 5.47
N GLN A 123 -0.72 -3.16 5.29
CA GLN A 123 0.67 -3.18 4.84
C GLN A 123 0.89 -2.72 3.38
N ASN A 124 -0.19 -2.57 2.61
CA ASN A 124 -0.12 -2.17 1.21
C ASN A 124 0.00 -0.66 1.03
N PHE A 125 -0.21 0.15 2.07
CA PHE A 125 0.06 1.58 2.05
C PHE A 125 1.41 1.89 2.69
N LYS A 126 2.25 2.64 1.98
CA LYS A 126 3.58 3.03 2.46
C LYS A 126 3.90 4.47 2.09
N ILE A 127 4.39 5.23 3.06
CA ILE A 127 5.00 6.54 2.78
C ILE A 127 6.41 6.29 2.25
N ILE A 128 6.72 6.89 1.11
CA ILE A 128 8.02 6.77 0.43
C ILE A 128 8.89 7.99 0.73
N ASP A 129 8.32 9.19 0.61
CA ASP A 129 8.99 10.45 0.95
C ASP A 129 8.00 11.39 1.63
N VAL A 130 8.22 11.63 2.93
CA VAL A 130 7.38 12.52 3.74
C VAL A 130 7.48 13.97 3.27
N ASN A 131 8.65 14.43 2.84
CA ASN A 131 8.89 15.84 2.49
C ASN A 131 8.15 16.23 1.21
N GLU A 132 8.08 15.30 0.26
CA GLU A 132 7.36 15.48 -1.01
C GLU A 132 5.91 14.97 -0.96
N GLY A 133 5.49 14.34 0.14
CA GLY A 133 4.17 13.71 0.26
C GLY A 133 4.01 12.47 -0.63
N LYS A 134 5.11 11.84 -1.07
CA LYS A 134 5.05 10.65 -1.93
C LYS A 134 4.74 9.41 -1.11
N ALA A 135 3.76 8.64 -1.55
CA ALA A 135 3.40 7.35 -1.02
C ALA A 135 3.09 6.35 -2.13
N GLU A 136 2.89 5.10 -1.73
CA GLU A 136 2.63 3.99 -2.63
C GLU A 136 1.47 3.15 -2.06
N VAL A 137 0.55 2.75 -2.94
CA VAL A 137 -0.50 1.77 -2.65
C VAL A 137 -0.27 0.53 -3.48
N THR A 138 -0.15 -0.62 -2.82
CA THR A 138 -0.14 -1.91 -3.50
C THR A 138 -1.57 -2.41 -3.70
N LEU A 139 -2.03 -2.53 -4.95
CA LEU A 139 -3.36 -3.00 -5.29
C LEU A 139 -3.37 -4.52 -5.43
N THR A 140 -4.20 -5.17 -4.61
CA THR A 140 -4.37 -6.64 -4.58
C THR A 140 -5.84 -7.06 -4.61
N SER A 141 -6.76 -6.14 -4.30
CA SER A 141 -8.19 -6.42 -4.21
C SER A 141 -8.96 -6.30 -5.53
N LEU A 142 -8.36 -5.65 -6.53
CA LEU A 142 -8.98 -5.35 -7.82
C LEU A 142 -8.61 -6.37 -8.89
N ASP A 143 -9.51 -6.57 -9.85
CA ASP A 143 -9.22 -7.38 -11.04
C ASP A 143 -8.19 -6.72 -11.97
N SER A 144 -7.50 -7.54 -12.77
CA SER A 144 -6.44 -7.09 -13.68
C SER A 144 -6.89 -5.97 -14.65
N PRO A 145 -8.09 -6.01 -15.28
CA PRO A 145 -8.58 -4.92 -16.11
C PRO A 145 -8.70 -3.57 -15.36
N LYS A 146 -9.24 -3.56 -14.14
CA LYS A 146 -9.33 -2.33 -13.33
C LYS A 146 -7.97 -1.80 -12.96
N ILE A 147 -7.04 -2.68 -12.54
CA ILE A 147 -5.67 -2.29 -12.22
C ILE A 147 -5.01 -1.62 -13.44
N ARG A 148 -5.15 -2.20 -14.65
CA ARG A 148 -4.64 -1.59 -15.90
C ARG A 148 -5.27 -0.22 -16.19
N GLY A 149 -6.54 -0.04 -15.87
CA GLY A 149 -7.21 1.26 -15.99
C GLY A 149 -6.58 2.31 -15.06
N ILE A 150 -6.34 1.94 -13.80
CA ILE A 150 -5.67 2.78 -12.80
C ILE A 150 -4.25 3.12 -13.24
N GLU A 151 -3.49 2.14 -13.75
CA GLU A 151 -2.14 2.35 -14.28
C GLU A 151 -2.15 3.38 -15.41
N ARG A 152 -3.09 3.26 -16.36
CA ARG A 152 -3.21 4.22 -17.48
C ARG A 152 -3.47 5.65 -17.01
N VAL A 153 -4.27 5.83 -15.97
CA VAL A 153 -4.48 7.15 -15.36
C VAL A 153 -3.19 7.64 -14.70
N ALA A 154 -2.52 6.79 -13.92
CA ALA A 154 -1.28 7.13 -13.22
C ALA A 154 -0.12 7.50 -14.15
N LEU A 155 -0.16 7.14 -15.44
CA LEU A 155 0.82 7.58 -16.43
C LEU A 155 0.72 9.09 -16.71
N ASN A 156 -0.50 9.60 -16.86
CA ASN A 156 -0.78 10.98 -17.32
C ASN A 156 -1.20 11.92 -16.18
N SER A 157 -1.64 11.36 -15.06
CA SER A 157 -2.19 12.07 -13.90
C SER A 157 -1.52 11.62 -12.60
N SER A 158 -1.83 12.30 -11.51
CA SER A 158 -1.38 11.95 -10.16
C SER A 158 -2.57 11.66 -9.26
N TYR A 159 -2.55 10.51 -8.58
CA TYR A 159 -3.56 10.20 -7.57
C TYR A 159 -3.22 10.92 -6.26
N VAL A 160 -4.16 11.69 -5.75
CA VAL A 160 -4.04 12.38 -4.46
C VAL A 160 -4.93 11.67 -3.45
N VAL A 161 -4.36 11.37 -2.28
CA VAL A 161 -5.09 10.76 -1.16
C VAL A 161 -5.91 11.84 -0.47
N GLU A 162 -7.21 11.62 -0.38
CA GLU A 162 -8.14 12.52 0.31
C GLU A 162 -8.55 11.96 1.68
N GLU A 163 -8.61 10.63 1.81
CA GLU A 163 -9.11 9.99 3.02
C GLU A 163 -8.47 8.61 3.24
N ILE A 164 -8.22 8.25 4.51
CA ILE A 164 -7.94 6.88 4.92
C ILE A 164 -8.86 6.50 6.09
N LYS A 165 -9.55 5.37 5.95
CA LYS A 165 -10.34 4.71 7.00
C LYS A 165 -9.73 3.37 7.36
N PHE A 166 -9.61 3.10 8.66
CA PHE A 166 -9.18 1.81 9.17
C PHE A 166 -10.38 0.90 9.36
N ASN A 167 -10.38 -0.23 8.66
CA ASN A 167 -11.39 -1.25 8.80
C ASN A 167 -10.92 -2.35 9.76
N PRO A 168 -11.85 -3.09 10.39
CA PRO A 168 -11.49 -4.31 11.11
C PRO A 168 -10.70 -5.28 10.22
N SER A 169 -9.90 -6.16 10.84
CA SER A 169 -9.10 -7.18 10.14
C SER A 169 -7.89 -6.64 9.36
N ASP A 170 -7.21 -5.61 9.87
CA ASP A 170 -5.99 -5.05 9.29
C ASP A 170 -6.14 -4.63 7.82
N LYS A 171 -7.28 -4.00 7.53
CA LYS A 171 -7.60 -3.43 6.21
C LYS A 171 -7.74 -1.92 6.32
N ILE A 172 -7.48 -1.26 5.20
CA ILE A 172 -7.71 0.17 5.02
C ILE A 172 -8.55 0.41 3.79
N GLU A 173 -9.40 1.43 3.86
CA GLU A 173 -10.00 2.03 2.67
C GLU A 173 -9.28 3.35 2.41
N ILE A 174 -8.77 3.52 1.20
CA ILE A 174 -8.06 4.71 0.75
C ILE A 174 -8.92 5.38 -0.32
N GLN A 175 -9.38 6.59 -0.05
CA GLN A 175 -10.03 7.42 -1.06
C GLN A 175 -8.97 8.24 -1.79
N VAL A 176 -8.96 8.14 -3.11
CA VAL A 176 -8.07 8.89 -3.99
C VAL A 176 -8.82 9.61 -5.09
N ASN A 177 -8.22 10.68 -5.59
CA ASN A 177 -8.73 11.45 -6.73
C ASN A 177 -7.60 11.70 -7.74
N PRO A 178 -7.78 11.40 -9.04
CA PRO A 178 -6.79 11.75 -10.06
C PRO A 178 -6.82 13.25 -10.38
N HIS A 179 -5.64 13.86 -10.47
CA HIS A 179 -5.40 15.26 -10.85
C HIS A 179 -4.38 15.38 -11.99
#